data_AF-H5ZVX4-F1
#
_entry.id   AF-H5ZVX4-F1
#
_cell.length_a   1.000
_cell.length_b   1.000
_cell.length_c   1.000
_cell.angle_alpha   90.00
_cell.angle_beta   90.00
_cell.angle_gamma   90.00
#
_symmetry.space_group_name_H-M   'P 1'
#
loop_
_entity.id
_entity.type
_entity.pdbx_description
1 polymer ?
#
loop_
_entity_poly.entity_id
_entity_poly.type
_entity_poly.pdbx_seq_one_letter_code
_entity_poly.pdbx_strand_id
1 'polypeptide(L)' 'YLSQCKECRFCKSPKTNQCDLAWKRINPEALVGAESRFTCKGKKVLQFAGTSTFSEYTVINQIAVAKI' A
#
# COMPACT_ATOMS: atom_id res chain seq x y z
N TYR A 1 -3.05 -9.26 -1.95
CA TYR A 1 -1.91 -8.96 -2.83
C TYR A 1 -0.74 -8.47 -1.99
N LEU A 2 0.49 -8.53 -2.49
CA LEU A 2 1.67 -7.95 -1.84
C LEU A 2 2.37 -7.01 -2.80
N SER A 3 2.70 -5.80 -2.35
CA SER A 3 3.39 -4.82 -3.16
C SER A 3 4.84 -5.24 -3.41
N GLN A 4 5.36 -4.99 -4.61
CA GLN A 4 6.70 -5.40 -5.01
C GLN A 4 7.52 -4.21 -5.49
N CYS A 5 8.46 -3.74 -4.66
CA CYS A 5 9.36 -2.65 -5.04
C CYS A 5 10.50 -3.06 -5.98
N LYS A 6 10.75 -4.37 -6.15
CA LYS A 6 11.81 -4.96 -6.99
C LYS A 6 13.27 -4.62 -6.61
N GLU A 7 13.48 -3.73 -5.63
CA GLU A 7 14.82 -3.26 -5.28
C GLU A 7 15.35 -3.79 -3.93
N CYS A 8 14.45 -4.11 -2.98
CA CYS A 8 14.83 -4.56 -1.64
C CYS A 8 15.36 -6.00 -1.65
N ARG A 9 16.11 -6.38 -0.59
CA ARG A 9 16.69 -7.72 -0.44
C ARG A 9 15.67 -8.85 -0.58
N PHE A 10 14.43 -8.63 -0.13
CA PHE A 10 13.36 -9.63 -0.22
C PHE A 10 12.76 -9.72 -1.61
N CYS A 11 12.57 -8.60 -2.32
CA CYS A 11 12.14 -8.64 -3.72
C CYS A 11 13.19 -9.22 -4.67
N LYS A 12 14.48 -9.12 -4.33
CA LYS A 12 15.59 -9.75 -5.07
C LYS A 12 15.80 -11.23 -4.71
N SER A 13 15.12 -11.72 -3.67
CA SER A 13 15.25 -13.11 -3.23
C SER A 13 14.25 -14.00 -3.96
N PRO A 14 14.66 -15.19 -4.44
CA PRO A 14 13.72 -16.16 -5.00
C PRO A 14 12.91 -16.91 -3.92
N LYS A 15 13.20 -16.70 -2.62
CA LYS A 15 12.62 -17.48 -1.52
C LYS A 15 11.42 -16.82 -0.85
N THR A 16 11.08 -15.58 -1.20
CA THR A 16 9.99 -14.84 -0.54
C THR A 16 9.37 -13.81 -1.48
N ASN A 17 8.10 -13.50 -1.25
CA ASN A 17 7.37 -12.41 -1.88
C ASN A 17 7.07 -11.25 -0.91
N GLN A 18 7.56 -11.33 0.33
CA GLN A 18 7.29 -10.38 1.41
C GLN A 18 8.22 -9.16 1.27
N CYS A 19 7.83 -8.17 0.47
CA CYS A 19 8.63 -6.97 0.28
C CYS A 19 8.83 -6.20 1.62
N ASP A 20 10.09 -5.98 2.01
CA ASP A 20 10.45 -5.23 3.23
C ASP A 20 9.91 -3.79 3.21
N LEU A 21 9.99 -3.11 2.06
CA LEU A 21 9.45 -1.75 1.92
C LEU A 21 7.92 -1.71 1.98
N ALA A 22 7.24 -2.75 1.49
CA ALA A 22 5.79 -2.83 1.57
C ALA A 22 5.34 -3.00 3.02
N TRP A 23 6.01 -3.88 3.77
CA TRP A 23 5.72 -4.10 5.19
C TRP A 23 5.88 -2.86 6.05
N LYS A 24 6.96 -2.09 5.84
CA LYS A 24 7.18 -0.82 6.56
C LYS A 24 6.06 0.21 6.32
N ARG A 25 5.41 0.17 5.16
CA ARG A 25 4.33 1.10 4.78
C ARG A 25 2.94 0.66 5.22
N ILE A 26 2.71 -0.66 5.29
CA ILE A 26 1.41 -1.24 5.68
C ILE A 26 1.30 -1.36 7.21
N ASN A 27 2.42 -1.26 7.94
CA ASN A 27 2.42 -1.40 9.39
C ASN A 27 1.51 -0.34 10.06
N PRO A 28 0.64 -0.71 11.01
CA PRO A 28 -0.37 0.18 11.60
C PRO A 28 0.18 1.46 12.21
N GLU A 29 1.41 1.44 12.74
CA GLU A 29 2.08 2.63 13.29
C GLU A 29 2.36 3.70 12.22
N ALA A 30 2.55 3.30 10.95
CA ALA A 30 2.67 4.22 9.81
C ALA A 30 1.30 4.69 9.28
N LEU A 31 0.22 3.96 9.59
CA LEU A 31 -1.17 4.37 9.30
C LEU A 31 -1.70 5.40 10.30
N VAL A 32 -1.15 5.44 11.52
CA VAL A 32 -1.38 6.52 12.50
C VAL A 32 -0.60 7.76 12.06
N GLY A 33 -1.23 8.57 11.20
CA GLY A 33 -0.64 9.78 10.61
C GLY A 33 -0.51 9.75 9.09
N ALA A 34 -0.81 8.63 8.43
CA ALA A 34 -0.72 8.52 6.98
C ALA A 34 -1.58 9.59 6.28
N GLU A 35 -0.97 10.30 5.34
CA GLU A 35 -1.62 11.14 4.33
C GLU A 35 -2.66 10.32 3.56
N SER A 36 -3.91 10.32 4.02
CA SER A 36 -5.02 9.71 3.27
C SER A 36 -5.49 10.66 2.19
N ARG A 37 -5.79 10.09 1.03
CA ARG A 37 -6.42 10.79 -0.11
C ARG A 37 -7.94 10.69 -0.10
N PHE A 38 -8.52 10.07 0.94
CA PHE A 38 -9.97 9.94 1.09
C PHE A 38 -10.52 10.85 2.18
N THR A 39 -11.61 11.54 1.83
CA THR A 39 -12.46 12.25 2.76
C THR A 39 -13.91 11.84 2.55
N CYS A 40 -14.69 11.83 3.63
CA CYS A 40 -16.13 11.60 3.57
C CYS A 40 -16.79 12.53 4.60
N LYS A 41 -17.71 13.38 4.13
CA LYS A 41 -18.42 14.37 4.98
C LYS A 41 -17.46 15.21 5.84
N GLY A 42 -16.37 15.70 5.24
CA GLY A 42 -15.35 16.51 5.92
C GLY A 42 -14.43 15.74 6.88
N LYS A 43 -14.59 14.42 7.03
CA LYS A 43 -13.73 13.58 7.87
C LYS A 43 -12.75 12.79 7.02
N LYS A 44 -11.51 12.68 7.48
CA LYS A 44 -10.47 11.85 6.86
C LYS A 44 -10.86 10.37 7.00
N VAL A 45 -10.83 9.62 5.90
CA VAL A 45 -11.11 8.18 5.87
C VAL A 45 -9.80 7.44 5.65
N LEU A 46 -9.53 6.36 6.39
CA LEU A 46 -8.27 5.61 6.25
C LEU A 46 -8.26 4.74 4.99
N GLN A 47 -7.07 4.51 4.43
CA GLN A 47 -6.90 3.51 3.38
C GLN A 47 -6.83 2.10 3.96
N PHE A 48 -7.42 1.14 3.26
CA PHE A 48 -7.39 -0.27 3.63
C PHE A 48 -6.41 -1.03 2.73
N ALA A 49 -5.49 -1.77 3.36
CA ALA A 49 -4.43 -2.58 2.73
C ALA A 49 -3.50 -1.84 1.76
N GLY A 50 -3.68 -0.53 1.53
CA GLY A 50 -2.98 0.23 0.49
C GLY A 50 -3.65 0.17 -0.89
N THR A 51 -4.90 -0.30 -1.00
CA THR A 51 -5.70 -0.31 -2.25
C THR A 51 -7.07 0.31 -2.13
N SER A 52 -7.81 0.10 -1.04
CA SER A 52 -9.16 0.67 -0.85
C SER A 52 -10.10 0.50 -2.05
N THR A 53 -10.26 -0.71 -2.59
CA THR A 53 -11.04 -0.97 -3.82
C THR A 53 -12.55 -0.85 -3.67
N PHE A 54 -13.07 -0.55 -2.47
CA PHE A 54 -14.48 -0.24 -2.23
C PHE A 54 -14.77 1.25 -2.47
N SER A 55 -14.25 1.77 -3.58
CA SER A 55 -14.48 3.12 -4.10
C SER A 55 -14.35 3.07 -5.62
N GLU A 56 -15.15 3.87 -6.33
CA GLU A 56 -15.08 3.95 -7.81
C GLU A 56 -13.69 4.41 -8.29
N TYR A 57 -13.01 5.22 -7.49
CA TYR A 57 -11.66 5.69 -7.75
C TYR A 57 -10.79 5.49 -6.51
N THR A 58 -9.55 5.05 -6.71
CA THR A 58 -8.59 4.91 -5.62
C THR A 58 -7.23 5.42 -6.05
N VAL A 59 -6.44 5.83 -5.07
CA VAL A 59 -5.04 6.23 -5.24
C VAL A 59 -4.16 5.19 -4.58
N ILE A 60 -3.30 4.56 -5.38
CA ILE A 60 -2.41 3.48 -4.95
C ILE A 60 -0.95 3.82 -5.29
N ASN A 61 -0.02 3.27 -4.51
CA ASN A 61 1.39 3.41 -4.84
C ASN A 61 1.74 2.58 -6.08
N GLN A 62 2.62 3.08 -6.94
CA GLN A 62 3.09 2.37 -8.14
C GLN A 62 3.63 0.95 -7.86
N ILE A 63 4.20 0.70 -6.68
CA ILE A 63 4.72 -0.64 -6.32
C ILE A 63 3.59 -1.64 -5.98
N ALA A 64 2.35 -1.16 -5.85
CA ALA A 64 1.15 -1.93 -5.50
C ALA A 64 0.18 -2.11 -6.68
N VAL A 65 0.58 -1.72 -7.90
CA VAL A 65 -0.21 -1.90 -9.12
C VAL A 65 0.55 -2.74 -10.15
N ALA A 66 -0.17 -3.54 -10.94
CA ALA A 66 0.37 -4.26 -12.08
C ALA A 66 -0.51 -3.98 -13.30
N LYS A 67 0.12 -3.60 -14.42
CA LYS A 67 -0.55 -3.60 -15.72
C LYS A 67 -0.70 -5.05 -16.17
N ILE A 68 -1.88 -5.40 -16.66
CA ILE A 68 -2.20 -6.71 -17.26
C ILE A 68 -2.28 -6.62 -18.77
#